data_AF-A0A6I7PNV3-F1
#
_entry.id   AF-A0A6I7PNV3-F1
#
_cell.length_a   1.000
_cell.length_b   1.000
_cell.length_c   1.000
_cell.angle_alpha   90.00
_cell.angle_beta   90.00
_cell.angle_gamma   90.00
#
_symmetry.space_group_name_H-M   'P 1'
#
loop_
_entity.id
_entity.type
_entity.pdbx_description
1 polymer ?
#
loop_
_entity_poly.entity_id
_entity_poly.type
_entity_poly.pdbx_seq_one_letter_code
_entity_poly.pdbx_strand_id
1 'polypeptide(L)'
;MTHEHTPDRDPAAARASAAPCPYCGHVQTPREACIACRGLFEPLSRQATQNSMGPWRVRDESQPFLPGCSYDVIRALAAKGRITSETVIRGPTTRQFWAFARDIPGVAHLLGECHQCHAPAKATDRACAICRAAFAAPTNRQSLGLAGVDPVPTDAPPRPAAAHGGASARATRPAHPGAAPAQSQALPFARDFVVPARRPGVALNAAILVSIVLLCGVLIAWGVINLRGDNNAGGQAGGEAASTLRADAPSQADDEQPAAAAEGDPSPAGAEAAAARRIAQVLEDLDESDLDDVREAVETLSEFRATLPPDAAVPGLDAEIERLERRIDELTLRKFL
;
A
#
# COMPACT_ATOMS: atom_id res chain seq x y z
N MET A 1 45.27 -52.53 20.68
CA MET A 1 44.24 -51.59 21.16
C MET A 1 44.95 -50.36 21.70
N THR A 2 45.25 -49.42 20.82
CA THR A 2 45.90 -48.15 21.16
C THR A 2 44.83 -47.17 21.58
N HIS A 3 44.82 -46.78 22.86
CA HIS A 3 44.00 -45.68 23.34
C HIS A 3 44.55 -44.38 22.77
N GLU A 4 43.85 -43.80 21.78
CA GLU A 4 44.13 -42.45 21.32
C GLU A 4 43.74 -41.45 22.41
N HIS A 5 44.76 -40.81 22.98
CA HIS A 5 44.63 -39.74 23.95
C HIS A 5 44.01 -38.52 23.25
N THR A 6 42.73 -38.26 23.50
CA THR A 6 42.07 -37.03 23.03
C THR A 6 42.64 -35.87 23.86
N PRO A 7 43.32 -34.89 23.26
CA PRO A 7 43.89 -33.78 24.01
C PRO A 7 42.78 -33.03 24.74
N ASP A 8 42.98 -32.85 26.05
CA ASP A 8 42.08 -32.16 26.96
C ASP A 8 41.84 -30.74 26.42
N ARG A 9 40.62 -30.47 25.93
CA ARG A 9 40.26 -29.15 25.41
C ARG A 9 40.17 -28.20 26.60
N ASP A 10 41.08 -27.23 26.60
CA ASP A 10 41.17 -26.17 27.62
C ASP A 10 39.78 -25.55 27.88
N PRO A 11 39.18 -25.71 29.08
CA PRO A 11 37.83 -25.21 29.38
C PRO A 11 37.72 -23.69 29.27
N ALA A 12 38.85 -22.97 29.27
CA ALA A 12 38.92 -21.55 28.97
C ALA A 12 38.66 -21.23 27.48
N ALA A 13 39.10 -22.10 26.55
CA ALA A 13 38.85 -21.97 25.11
C ALA A 13 37.42 -22.41 24.73
N ALA A 14 36.78 -23.25 25.55
CA ALA A 14 35.39 -23.70 25.36
C ALA A 14 34.35 -22.64 25.77
N ARG A 15 34.75 -21.57 26.45
CA ARG A 15 33.94 -20.34 26.58
C ARG A 15 34.03 -19.52 25.29
N ALA A 16 33.63 -20.11 24.17
CA ALA A 16 33.22 -19.32 23.01
C ALA A 16 32.14 -18.36 23.52
N SER A 17 32.50 -17.10 23.68
CA SER A 17 31.73 -16.10 24.41
C SER A 17 30.37 -15.95 23.75
N ALA A 18 29.34 -16.51 24.41
CA ALA A 18 27.98 -16.31 23.99
C ALA A 18 27.70 -14.80 24.00
N ALA A 19 27.23 -14.27 22.88
CA ALA A 19 26.92 -12.87 22.71
C ALA A 19 25.43 -12.70 22.49
N PRO A 20 24.78 -11.68 23.10
CA PRO A 20 23.38 -11.38 22.82
C PRO A 20 23.24 -10.82 21.39
N CYS A 21 22.20 -11.24 20.69
CA CYS A 21 21.79 -10.62 19.44
C CYS A 21 21.41 -9.14 19.68
N PRO A 22 21.96 -8.18 18.92
CA PRO A 22 21.67 -6.76 19.11
C PRO A 22 20.22 -6.37 18.74
N TYR A 23 19.47 -7.27 18.09
CA TYR A 23 18.11 -7.01 17.63
C TYR A 23 17.07 -7.55 18.60
N CYS A 24 17.18 -8.79 19.05
CA CYS A 24 16.16 -9.43 19.89
C CYS A 24 16.68 -9.87 21.27
N GLY A 25 17.95 -9.64 21.59
CA GLY A 25 18.56 -10.04 22.86
C GLY A 25 18.84 -11.54 23.02
N HIS A 26 18.50 -12.38 22.03
CA HIS A 26 18.75 -13.82 22.09
C HIS A 26 20.25 -14.12 22.22
N VAL A 27 20.65 -14.82 23.29
CA VAL A 27 22.04 -15.19 23.56
C VAL A 27 22.41 -16.42 22.73
N GLN A 28 23.45 -16.29 21.92
CA GLN A 28 23.89 -17.35 21.01
C GLN A 28 25.41 -17.37 20.87
N THR A 29 25.93 -18.46 20.31
CA THR A 29 27.33 -18.49 19.87
C THR A 29 27.53 -17.51 18.69
N PRO A 30 28.72 -16.91 18.54
CA PRO A 30 28.99 -16.00 17.43
C PRO A 30 28.68 -16.64 16.08
N ARG A 31 27.88 -15.95 15.26
CA ARG A 31 27.43 -16.34 13.92
C ARG A 31 27.25 -15.08 13.07
N GLU A 32 27.01 -15.25 11.78
CA GLU A 32 26.72 -14.13 10.87
C GLU A 32 25.27 -13.61 11.02
N ALA A 33 24.37 -14.40 11.62
CA ALA A 33 22.97 -14.05 11.82
C ALA A 33 22.40 -14.60 13.14
N CYS A 34 21.31 -14.00 13.60
CA CYS A 34 20.57 -14.49 14.77
C CYS A 34 19.74 -15.74 14.44
N ILE A 35 19.83 -16.79 15.25
CA ILE A 35 19.01 -18.00 15.06
C ILE A 35 17.53 -17.78 15.39
N ALA A 36 17.23 -16.81 16.26
CA ALA A 36 15.87 -16.50 16.68
C ALA A 36 15.16 -15.53 15.73
N CYS A 37 15.75 -14.36 15.46
CA CYS A 37 15.11 -13.32 14.63
C CYS A 37 15.65 -13.24 13.20
N ARG A 38 16.64 -14.06 12.83
CA ARG A 38 17.30 -14.07 11.51
C ARG A 38 17.96 -12.75 11.09
N GLY A 39 18.17 -11.82 12.01
CA GLY A 39 18.85 -10.56 11.73
C GLY A 39 20.35 -10.77 11.46
N LEU A 40 20.87 -10.18 10.38
CA LEU A 40 22.27 -10.25 9.96
C LEU A 40 23.16 -9.34 10.80
N PHE A 41 24.35 -9.79 11.21
CA PHE A 41 25.27 -9.04 12.09
C PHE A 41 26.33 -8.23 11.35
N GLU A 42 26.24 -8.15 10.02
CA GLU A 42 27.13 -7.29 9.24
C GLU A 42 26.93 -5.80 9.60
N PRO A 43 27.97 -4.95 9.48
CA PRO A 43 27.88 -3.52 9.81
C PRO A 43 26.76 -2.77 9.08
N LEU A 44 26.54 -3.05 7.79
CA LEU A 44 25.50 -2.38 7.00
C LEU A 44 24.10 -2.71 7.49
N SER A 45 23.81 -3.98 7.76
CA SER A 45 22.53 -4.41 8.34
C SER A 45 22.30 -3.80 9.74
N ARG A 46 23.34 -3.65 10.55
CA ARG A 46 23.25 -2.96 11.85
C ARG A 46 22.92 -1.47 11.68
N GLN A 47 23.60 -0.77 10.78
CA GLN A 47 23.34 0.64 10.49
C GLN A 47 21.91 0.83 9.94
N ALA A 48 21.49 0.00 8.98
CA ALA A 48 20.16 0.05 8.41
C ALA A 48 19.07 -0.19 9.47
N THR A 49 19.30 -1.15 10.36
CA THR A 49 18.41 -1.41 11.50
C THR A 49 18.37 -0.22 12.44
N GLN A 50 19.53 0.32 12.81
CA GLN A 50 19.63 1.50 13.67
C GLN A 50 18.87 2.68 13.06
N ASN A 51 19.06 2.98 11.78
CA ASN A 51 18.33 4.03 11.04
C ASN A 51 16.82 3.83 11.09
N SER A 52 16.36 2.58 11.06
CA SER A 52 14.95 2.22 11.13
C SER A 52 14.40 2.20 12.56
N MET A 53 15.25 2.25 13.59
CA MET A 53 14.79 2.31 14.98
C MET A 53 14.06 3.61 15.26
N GLY A 54 12.98 3.49 16.02
CA GLY A 54 12.17 4.63 16.44
C GLY A 54 11.26 4.30 17.61
N PRO A 55 10.37 5.25 17.96
CA PRO A 55 9.59 5.15 19.20
C PRO A 55 8.36 4.25 19.05
N TRP A 56 8.05 3.79 17.84
CA TRP A 56 6.87 2.98 17.57
C TRP A 56 7.18 1.51 17.80
N ARG A 57 6.23 0.74 18.34
CA ARG A 57 6.34 -0.71 18.45
C ARG A 57 5.04 -1.35 18.02
N VAL A 58 5.13 -2.30 17.10
CA VAL A 58 4.04 -3.20 16.73
C VAL A 58 4.11 -4.41 17.67
N ARG A 59 2.97 -4.82 18.23
CA ARG A 59 2.91 -6.00 19.10
C ARG A 59 3.06 -7.26 18.26
N ASP A 60 4.18 -7.94 18.45
CA ASP A 60 4.45 -9.26 17.85
C ASP A 60 4.80 -10.24 18.98
N GLU A 61 3.94 -11.23 19.20
CA GLU A 61 4.13 -12.25 20.24
C GLU A 61 5.26 -13.24 19.88
N SER A 62 5.55 -13.40 18.59
CA SER A 62 6.66 -14.25 18.14
C SER A 62 8.02 -13.56 18.30
N GLN A 63 8.03 -12.22 18.31
CA GLN A 63 9.25 -11.42 18.45
C GLN A 63 9.06 -10.26 19.46
N PRO A 64 8.83 -10.55 20.75
CA PRO A 64 8.43 -9.53 21.75
C PRO A 64 9.54 -8.52 22.08
N PHE A 65 10.79 -8.88 21.78
CA PHE A 65 11.97 -8.10 22.15
C PHE A 65 12.57 -7.29 20.99
N LEU A 66 11.90 -7.23 19.83
CA LEU A 66 12.39 -6.39 18.73
C LEU A 66 12.51 -4.92 19.14
N PRO A 67 13.45 -4.17 18.53
CA PRO A 67 13.51 -2.74 18.69
C PRO A 67 12.22 -2.10 18.14
N GLY A 68 11.92 -0.89 18.61
CA GLY A 68 10.89 -0.09 17.96
C GLY A 68 11.30 0.34 16.55
N CYS A 69 10.35 0.81 15.76
CA CYS A 69 10.54 1.29 14.41
C CYS A 69 10.21 2.78 14.26
N SER A 70 10.68 3.40 13.18
CA SER A 70 10.36 4.77 12.82
C SER A 70 8.92 4.91 12.33
N TYR A 71 8.40 6.13 12.33
CA TYR A 71 7.07 6.41 11.78
C TYR A 71 6.99 6.10 10.27
N ASP A 72 8.08 6.31 9.52
CA ASP A 72 8.13 5.96 8.10
C ASP A 72 7.95 4.47 7.86
N VAL A 73 8.51 3.63 8.74
CA VAL A 73 8.28 2.18 8.70
C VAL A 73 6.81 1.85 8.98
N ILE A 74 6.17 2.51 9.96
CA ILE A 74 4.72 2.36 10.20
C ILE A 74 3.91 2.71 8.95
N ARG A 75 4.23 3.85 8.29
CA ARG A 75 3.57 4.27 7.04
C ARG A 75 3.76 3.24 5.93
N ALA A 76 4.98 2.75 5.72
CA ALA A 76 5.27 1.73 4.71
C ALA A 76 4.55 0.40 4.99
N LEU A 77 4.45 -0.01 6.26
CA LEU A 77 3.73 -1.22 6.66
C LEU A 77 2.21 -1.06 6.51
N ALA A 78 1.66 0.12 6.82
CA ALA A 78 0.24 0.44 6.60
C ALA A 78 -0.11 0.43 5.10
N ALA A 79 0.68 1.09 4.26
CA ALA A 79 0.50 1.09 2.81
C ALA A 79 0.55 -0.33 2.21
N LYS A 80 1.40 -1.21 2.75
CA LYS A 80 1.48 -2.63 2.36
C LYS A 80 0.38 -3.51 2.97
N GLY A 81 -0.56 -2.95 3.73
CA GLY A 81 -1.62 -3.69 4.42
C GLY A 81 -1.15 -4.63 5.53
N ARG A 82 0.08 -4.46 6.01
CA ARG A 82 0.67 -5.28 7.10
C ARG A 82 0.26 -4.78 8.48
N ILE A 83 -0.06 -3.49 8.58
CA ILE A 83 -0.76 -2.91 9.71
C ILE A 83 -2.21 -2.73 9.28
N THR A 84 -3.11 -3.33 10.05
CA THR A 84 -4.57 -3.21 9.92
C THR A 84 -5.15 -2.40 11.08
N SER A 85 -6.41 -1.98 10.99
CA SER A 85 -7.13 -1.29 12.07
C SER A 85 -7.09 -2.01 13.41
N GLU A 86 -7.01 -3.35 13.40
CA GLU A 86 -6.95 -4.21 14.59
C GLU A 86 -5.52 -4.52 15.08
N THR A 87 -4.50 -4.04 14.37
CA THR A 87 -3.11 -4.25 14.78
C THR A 87 -2.85 -3.48 16.08
N VAL A 88 -2.26 -4.14 17.08
CA VAL A 88 -1.94 -3.51 18.37
C VAL A 88 -0.56 -2.85 18.29
N ILE A 89 -0.51 -1.53 18.53
CA ILE A 89 0.68 -0.70 18.39
C ILE A 89 0.82 0.19 19.64
N ARG A 90 2.04 0.58 19.97
CA ARG A 90 2.31 1.70 20.90
C ARG A 90 3.30 2.68 20.29
N GLY A 91 3.26 3.93 20.72
CA GLY A 91 4.19 4.95 20.28
C GLY A 91 4.07 6.27 21.05
N PRO A 92 4.67 7.35 20.55
CA PRO A 92 4.66 8.65 21.21
C PRO A 92 3.25 9.20 21.45
N THR A 93 2.34 9.02 20.49
CA THR A 93 0.97 9.55 20.58
C THR A 93 0.05 8.72 21.48
N THR A 94 0.48 7.50 21.85
CA THR A 94 -0.27 6.63 22.78
C THR A 94 0.22 6.75 24.23
N ARG A 95 1.12 7.70 24.53
CA ARG A 95 1.83 7.78 25.82
C ARG A 95 2.51 6.46 26.20
N GLN A 96 3.03 5.74 25.20
CA GLN A 96 3.65 4.42 25.34
C GLN A 96 2.70 3.27 25.76
N PHE A 97 1.38 3.49 25.86
CA PHE A 97 0.41 2.42 26.05
C PHE A 97 0.11 1.69 24.75
N TRP A 98 -0.26 0.41 24.85
CA TRP A 98 -0.75 -0.38 23.73
C TRP A 98 -2.18 0.03 23.38
N ALA A 99 -2.44 0.25 22.10
CA ALA A 99 -3.76 0.57 21.55
C ALA A 99 -3.95 -0.08 20.17
N PHE A 100 -5.19 -0.19 19.70
CA PHE A 100 -5.45 -0.60 18.32
C PHE A 100 -5.07 0.51 17.36
N ALA A 101 -4.50 0.17 16.20
CA ALA A 101 -3.97 1.14 15.24
C ALA A 101 -5.02 2.18 14.79
N ARG A 102 -6.30 1.78 14.71
CA ARG A 102 -7.43 2.67 14.40
C ARG A 102 -7.71 3.75 15.44
N ASP A 103 -7.26 3.56 16.69
CA ASP A 103 -7.52 4.50 17.79
C ASP A 103 -6.32 5.44 18.03
N ILE A 104 -5.24 5.30 17.24
CA ILE A 104 -3.97 5.99 17.47
C ILE A 104 -3.89 7.29 16.65
N PRO A 105 -3.73 8.46 17.30
CA PRO A 105 -3.47 9.71 16.60
C PRO A 105 -2.20 9.61 15.76
N GLY A 106 -2.30 10.02 14.50
CA GLY A 106 -1.23 9.93 13.51
C GLY A 106 -1.07 8.57 12.85
N VAL A 107 -1.78 7.50 13.25
CA VAL A 107 -1.71 6.20 12.54
C VAL A 107 -3.04 5.86 11.87
N ALA A 108 -4.18 6.10 12.52
CA ALA A 108 -5.49 5.71 12.01
C ALA A 108 -5.79 6.20 10.58
N HIS A 109 -5.40 7.43 10.24
CA HIS A 109 -5.63 8.00 8.90
C HIS A 109 -4.89 7.27 7.78
N LEU A 110 -3.77 6.61 8.11
CA LEU A 110 -3.04 5.74 7.17
C LEU A 110 -3.84 4.48 6.82
N LEU A 111 -4.84 4.14 7.63
CA LEU A 111 -5.72 2.99 7.50
C LEU A 111 -7.10 3.39 6.96
N GLY A 112 -7.27 4.64 6.54
CA GLY A 112 -8.51 5.13 5.93
C GLY A 112 -9.52 5.73 6.92
N GLU A 113 -9.18 5.92 8.19
CA GLU A 113 -10.15 6.35 9.22
C GLU A 113 -9.61 7.40 10.21
N CYS A 114 -10.50 8.20 10.77
CA CYS A 114 -10.16 9.15 11.83
C CYS A 114 -10.05 8.45 13.20
N HIS A 115 -8.96 8.68 13.93
CA HIS A 115 -8.76 8.12 15.27
C HIS A 115 -9.79 8.54 16.33
N GLN A 116 -10.52 9.65 16.11
CA GLN A 116 -11.44 10.22 17.11
C GLN A 116 -12.90 9.88 16.83
N CYS A 117 -13.32 9.91 15.56
CA CYS A 117 -14.72 9.67 15.18
C CYS A 117 -14.91 8.53 14.17
N HIS A 118 -13.83 7.87 13.74
CA HIS A 118 -13.83 6.79 12.75
C HIS A 118 -14.46 7.15 11.39
N ALA A 119 -14.64 8.44 11.10
CA ALA A 119 -15.04 8.89 9.78
C ALA A 119 -13.93 8.57 8.74
N PRO A 120 -14.29 8.32 7.47
CA PRO A 120 -13.31 8.10 6.41
C PRO A 120 -12.29 9.24 6.32
N ALA A 121 -11.02 8.90 6.14
CA ALA A 121 -9.91 9.83 6.01
C ALA A 121 -8.92 9.33 4.97
N LYS A 122 -8.23 10.23 4.25
CA LYS A 122 -7.14 9.87 3.36
C LYS A 122 -5.81 9.84 4.12
N ALA A 123 -4.88 8.99 3.69
CA ALA A 123 -3.53 8.93 4.27
C ALA A 123 -2.73 10.23 4.11
N THR A 124 -3.12 11.11 3.19
CA THR A 124 -2.50 12.43 2.95
C THR A 124 -3.18 13.57 3.70
N ASP A 125 -4.31 13.32 4.36
CA ASP A 125 -5.03 14.35 5.11
C ASP A 125 -4.21 14.83 6.32
N ARG A 126 -4.32 16.12 6.66
CA ARG A 126 -3.67 16.70 7.85
C ARG A 126 -4.57 16.70 9.08
N ALA A 127 -5.89 16.63 8.87
CA ALA A 127 -6.90 16.59 9.91
C ALA A 127 -8.19 15.96 9.37
N CYS A 128 -9.04 15.46 10.27
CA CYS A 128 -10.33 14.91 9.90
C CYS A 128 -11.30 15.98 9.39
N ALA A 129 -11.97 15.73 8.27
CA ALA A 129 -12.99 16.63 7.72
C ALA A 129 -14.22 16.81 8.63
N ILE A 130 -14.55 15.82 9.47
CA ILE A 130 -15.74 15.82 10.32
C ILE A 130 -15.47 16.45 11.69
N CYS A 131 -14.54 15.88 12.47
CA CYS A 131 -14.30 16.31 13.84
C CYS A 131 -13.08 17.25 14.00
N ARG A 132 -12.35 17.52 12.91
CA ARG A 132 -11.12 18.35 12.88
C ARG A 132 -9.98 17.85 13.75
N ALA A 133 -10.01 16.60 14.20
CA ALA A 133 -8.88 15.99 14.90
C ALA A 133 -7.64 15.96 14.00
N ALA A 134 -6.50 16.42 14.50
CA ALA A 134 -5.25 16.49 13.74
C ALA A 134 -4.63 15.11 13.52
N PHE A 135 -4.01 14.90 12.37
CA PHE A 135 -3.31 13.65 12.01
C PHE A 135 -1.79 13.75 12.11
N ALA A 136 -1.28 14.80 12.76
CA ALA A 136 0.15 15.00 12.93
C ALA A 136 0.79 13.85 13.72
N ALA A 137 1.71 13.13 13.07
CA ALA A 137 2.55 12.15 13.72
C ALA A 137 3.92 12.76 14.05
N PRO A 138 4.48 12.51 15.25
CA PRO A 138 5.83 12.94 15.57
C PRO A 138 6.84 12.15 14.72
N THR A 139 7.58 12.87 13.88
CA THR A 139 8.66 12.34 13.04
C THR A 139 10.03 12.40 13.72
N ASN A 140 10.13 13.10 14.86
CA ASN A 140 11.43 13.37 15.47
C ASN A 140 12.04 12.16 16.20
N ARG A 141 12.89 11.42 15.46
CA ARG A 141 13.71 10.30 15.92
C ARG A 141 14.76 10.69 16.98
N GLN A 142 15.22 11.94 16.97
CA GLN A 142 16.35 12.40 17.81
C GLN A 142 16.01 12.45 19.30
N SER A 143 14.72 12.50 19.65
CA SER A 143 14.26 12.50 21.05
C SER A 143 14.55 11.19 21.81
N LEU A 144 15.03 10.14 21.12
CA LEU A 144 15.32 8.83 21.69
C LEU A 144 16.80 8.57 21.99
N GLY A 145 17.69 9.57 21.80
CA GLY A 145 19.13 9.38 21.95
C GLY A 145 19.76 8.45 20.89
N LEU A 146 19.03 8.19 19.79
CA LEU A 146 19.55 7.49 18.64
C LEU A 146 20.50 8.41 17.86
N ALA A 147 21.62 7.88 17.36
CA ALA A 147 22.50 8.60 16.45
C ALA A 147 21.74 9.10 15.20
N GLY A 148 22.31 10.08 14.49
CA GLY A 148 21.81 10.57 13.21
C GLY A 148 21.50 9.44 12.23
N VAL A 149 20.65 9.70 11.24
CA VAL A 149 20.46 8.76 10.13
C VAL A 149 21.66 8.94 9.21
N ASP A 150 22.59 8.00 9.24
CA ASP A 150 23.68 7.96 8.26
C ASP A 150 23.17 7.25 7.01
N PRO A 151 23.33 7.82 5.81
CA PRO A 151 22.95 7.15 4.58
C PRO A 151 23.71 5.83 4.50
N VAL A 152 22.97 4.73 4.36
CA VAL A 152 23.58 3.43 4.10
C VAL A 152 24.18 3.50 2.70
N PRO A 153 25.48 3.21 2.50
CA PRO A 153 26.05 3.12 1.17
C PRO A 153 25.24 2.11 0.37
N THR A 154 24.38 2.60 -0.51
CA THR A 154 23.72 1.76 -1.50
C THR A 154 24.81 1.43 -2.51
N ASP A 155 25.15 0.17 -2.67
CA ASP A 155 26.14 -0.31 -3.65
C ASP A 155 25.75 0.00 -5.12
N ALA A 156 24.64 0.69 -5.35
CA ALA A 156 24.36 1.36 -6.60
C ALA A 156 25.17 2.67 -6.66
N PRO A 157 26.27 2.74 -7.44
CA PRO A 157 26.77 4.04 -7.86
C PRO A 157 25.59 4.80 -8.46
N PRO A 158 25.41 6.11 -8.16
CA PRO A 158 24.37 6.90 -8.80
C PRO A 158 24.51 6.67 -10.29
N ARG A 159 23.51 6.02 -10.89
CA ARG A 159 23.51 5.74 -12.32
C ARG A 159 23.68 7.11 -12.96
N PRO A 160 24.81 7.40 -13.65
CA PRO A 160 25.03 8.73 -14.17
C PRO A 160 23.81 9.06 -15.01
N ALA A 161 23.09 10.12 -14.63
CA ALA A 161 21.95 10.63 -15.39
C ALA A 161 22.43 10.69 -16.84
N ALA A 162 21.76 9.95 -17.71
CA ALA A 162 22.17 9.81 -19.10
C ALA A 162 22.21 11.22 -19.70
N ALA A 163 23.42 11.78 -19.76
CA ALA A 163 23.69 12.98 -20.51
C ALA A 163 23.46 12.61 -21.98
N HIS A 164 22.26 12.92 -22.48
CA HIS A 164 22.03 13.02 -23.90
C HIS A 164 22.90 14.15 -24.45
N GLY A 165 24.09 13.80 -24.93
CA GLY A 165 24.91 14.75 -25.68
C GLY A 165 26.39 14.36 -25.80
N GLY A 166 26.74 13.80 -26.95
CA GLY A 166 28.00 14.16 -27.62
C GLY A 166 29.25 13.35 -27.30
N ALA A 167 29.49 12.34 -28.14
CA ALA A 167 30.78 11.99 -28.77
C ALA A 167 32.10 12.02 -27.97
N SER A 168 32.74 10.84 -27.98
CA SER A 168 34.18 10.61 -28.20
C SER A 168 35.16 10.86 -27.05
N ALA A 169 35.54 9.77 -26.37
CA ALA A 169 36.94 9.30 -26.37
C ALA A 169 37.04 7.88 -25.80
N ARG A 170 37.75 7.04 -26.54
CA ARG A 170 38.06 5.63 -26.26
C ARG A 170 39.18 5.57 -25.22
N ALA A 171 38.91 5.01 -24.03
CA ALA A 171 39.94 4.61 -23.08
C ALA A 171 39.69 3.18 -22.58
N THR A 172 40.56 2.28 -23.00
CA THR A 172 40.60 0.86 -22.65
C THR A 172 41.02 0.71 -21.18
N ARG A 173 40.24 0.00 -20.35
CA ARG A 173 40.65 -0.38 -18.99
C ARG A 173 40.48 -1.89 -18.77
N PRO A 174 41.40 -2.57 -18.04
CA PRO A 174 41.44 -4.03 -17.97
C PRO A 174 40.35 -4.62 -17.07
N ALA A 175 39.90 -5.81 -17.43
CA ALA A 175 38.89 -6.60 -16.75
C ALA A 175 39.41 -7.21 -15.44
N HIS A 176 38.65 -7.03 -14.35
CA HIS A 176 38.69 -7.91 -13.16
C HIS A 176 37.50 -8.87 -13.20
N PRO A 177 37.68 -10.17 -12.91
CA PRO A 177 36.59 -11.14 -12.89
C PRO A 177 35.66 -10.92 -11.70
N GLY A 178 34.35 -11.03 -11.99
CA GLY A 178 33.25 -10.56 -11.17
C GLY A 178 33.05 -11.30 -9.85
N ALA A 179 32.91 -10.51 -8.78
CA ALA A 179 32.08 -10.87 -7.65
C ALA A 179 30.64 -10.47 -7.99
N ALA A 180 29.70 -11.41 -7.87
CA ALA A 180 28.29 -11.17 -8.14
C ALA A 180 27.74 -10.05 -7.22
N PRO A 181 26.84 -9.18 -7.71
CA PRO A 181 26.25 -8.14 -6.88
C PRO A 181 25.36 -8.76 -5.81
N ALA A 182 25.74 -8.59 -4.55
CA ALA A 182 24.85 -8.82 -3.43
C ALA A 182 23.74 -7.76 -3.51
N GLN A 183 22.54 -8.18 -3.89
CA GLN A 183 21.37 -7.30 -3.84
C GLN A 183 21.16 -6.89 -2.38
N SER A 184 21.18 -5.58 -2.11
CA SER A 184 20.83 -4.99 -0.83
C SER A 184 19.38 -5.33 -0.53
N GLN A 185 19.17 -6.45 0.15
CA GLN A 185 17.85 -6.89 0.57
C GLN A 185 17.40 -5.95 1.67
N ALA A 186 16.39 -5.13 1.35
CA ALA A 186 15.63 -4.39 2.34
C ALA A 186 15.36 -5.28 3.56
N LEU A 187 15.78 -4.79 4.72
CA LEU A 187 15.72 -5.34 6.06
C LEU A 187 14.83 -6.59 6.25
N PRO A 188 15.34 -7.66 6.91
CA PRO A 188 14.56 -8.87 7.20
C PRO A 188 13.35 -8.62 8.12
N PHE A 189 13.25 -7.44 8.73
CA PHE A 189 12.05 -7.01 9.46
C PHE A 189 10.77 -7.10 8.60
N ALA A 190 10.84 -6.92 7.28
CA ALA A 190 9.63 -6.94 6.44
C ALA A 190 9.19 -8.35 6.02
N ARG A 191 10.06 -9.37 6.12
CA ARG A 191 9.87 -10.58 5.32
C ARG A 191 8.74 -11.49 5.79
N ASP A 192 8.42 -11.56 7.08
CA ASP A 192 7.43 -12.53 7.57
C ASP A 192 6.51 -11.99 8.69
N PHE A 193 6.11 -10.71 8.65
CA PHE A 193 4.91 -10.24 9.38
C PHE A 193 3.61 -10.83 8.81
N VAL A 194 3.53 -12.14 8.60
CA VAL A 194 2.24 -12.80 8.46
C VAL A 194 1.70 -12.88 9.89
N VAL A 195 1.17 -11.77 10.40
CA VAL A 195 0.09 -11.89 11.38
C VAL A 195 -0.94 -12.71 10.63
N PRO A 196 -1.28 -13.94 11.05
CA PRO A 196 -2.40 -14.64 10.45
C PRO A 196 -3.60 -13.77 10.77
N ALA A 197 -3.97 -12.89 9.84
CA ALA A 197 -5.25 -12.26 9.83
C ALA A 197 -6.23 -13.44 9.83
N ARG A 198 -6.79 -13.76 10.99
CA ARG A 198 -7.93 -14.64 11.11
C ARG A 198 -9.00 -13.94 10.29
N ARG A 199 -9.07 -14.19 8.99
CA ARG A 199 -10.11 -13.68 8.11
C ARG A 199 -11.41 -14.30 8.60
N PRO A 200 -12.29 -13.58 9.33
CA PRO A 200 -13.54 -14.17 9.79
C PRO A 200 -14.53 -14.36 8.63
N GLY A 201 -14.23 -13.84 7.44
CA GLY A 201 -15.19 -13.70 6.34
C GLY A 201 -15.29 -14.88 5.36
N VAL A 202 -14.33 -15.81 5.29
CA VAL A 202 -14.42 -16.87 4.26
C VAL A 202 -15.50 -17.91 4.60
N ALA A 203 -15.66 -18.23 5.89
CA ALA A 203 -16.72 -19.13 6.35
C ALA A 203 -18.12 -18.50 6.22
N LEU A 204 -18.24 -17.19 6.45
CA LEU A 204 -19.52 -16.49 6.36
C LEU A 204 -19.99 -16.37 4.89
N ASN A 205 -19.08 -16.07 3.96
CA ASN A 205 -19.42 -15.97 2.54
C ASN A 205 -19.83 -17.33 1.94
N ALA A 206 -19.22 -18.44 2.38
CA ALA A 206 -19.63 -19.78 1.97
C ALA A 206 -21.03 -20.13 2.47
N ALA A 207 -21.37 -19.78 3.72
CA ALA A 207 -22.70 -20.02 4.28
C ALA A 207 -23.80 -19.21 3.56
N ILE A 208 -23.50 -17.95 3.18
CA ILE A 208 -24.43 -17.10 2.43
C ILE A 208 -24.67 -17.68 1.02
N LEU A 209 -23.62 -18.10 0.31
CA LEU A 209 -23.77 -18.70 -1.03
C LEU A 209 -24.57 -20.00 -0.99
N VAL A 210 -24.34 -20.88 -0.02
CA VAL A 210 -25.12 -22.11 0.16
C VAL A 210 -26.60 -21.78 0.44
N SER A 211 -26.86 -20.75 1.25
CA SER A 211 -28.23 -20.31 1.56
C SER A 211 -28.95 -19.76 0.32
N ILE A 212 -28.27 -18.97 -0.51
CA ILE A 212 -28.83 -18.45 -1.77
C ILE A 212 -29.14 -19.58 -2.74
N VAL A 213 -28.23 -20.55 -2.91
CA VAL A 213 -28.46 -21.70 -3.80
C VAL A 213 -29.64 -22.55 -3.34
N LEU A 214 -29.77 -22.79 -2.04
CA LEU A 214 -30.92 -23.50 -1.48
C LEU A 214 -32.23 -22.73 -1.68
N LEU A 215 -32.23 -21.42 -1.45
CA LEU A 215 -33.40 -20.57 -1.66
C LEU A 215 -33.84 -20.57 -3.13
N CYS A 216 -32.89 -20.42 -4.07
CA CYS A 216 -33.17 -20.49 -5.50
C CYS A 216 -33.73 -21.86 -5.90
N GLY A 217 -33.20 -22.96 -5.35
CA GLY A 217 -33.72 -24.30 -5.58
C GLY A 217 -35.18 -24.46 -5.14
N VAL A 218 -35.53 -23.92 -3.97
CA VAL A 218 -36.91 -23.93 -3.44
C VAL A 218 -37.85 -23.11 -4.32
N LEU A 219 -37.44 -21.91 -4.74
CA LEU A 219 -38.26 -21.04 -5.60
C LEU A 219 -38.52 -21.67 -6.98
N ILE A 220 -37.52 -22.31 -7.59
CA ILE A 220 -37.67 -23.02 -8.85
C ILE A 220 -38.65 -24.19 -8.69
N ALA A 221 -38.50 -24.99 -7.65
CA ALA A 221 -39.40 -26.12 -7.37
C ALA A 221 -40.85 -25.65 -7.16
N TRP A 222 -41.04 -24.55 -6.43
CA TRP A 222 -42.37 -23.95 -6.21
C TRP A 222 -42.99 -23.40 -7.50
N GLY A 223 -42.21 -22.73 -8.34
CA GLY A 223 -42.64 -22.23 -9.65
C GLY A 223 -43.11 -23.36 -10.58
N VAL A 224 -42.38 -24.49 -10.62
CA VAL A 224 -42.76 -25.66 -11.43
C VAL A 224 -44.08 -26.29 -10.97
N ILE A 225 -44.36 -26.30 -9.66
CA ILE A 225 -45.61 -26.83 -9.11
C ILE A 225 -46.79 -25.94 -9.49
N ASN A 226 -46.65 -24.61 -9.36
CA ASN A 226 -47.74 -23.68 -9.69
C ASN A 226 -47.98 -23.55 -11.20
N LEU A 227 -46.93 -23.55 -12.03
CA LEU A 227 -47.06 -23.48 -13.48
C LEU A 227 -47.74 -24.73 -14.10
N ARG A 228 -47.80 -25.85 -13.35
CA ARG A 228 -48.53 -27.05 -13.77
C ARG A 228 -50.01 -27.03 -13.38
N GLY A 229 -50.45 -26.06 -12.55
CA GLY A 229 -51.81 -25.96 -12.04
C GLY A 229 -52.79 -25.18 -12.93
N ASP A 230 -52.31 -24.26 -13.77
CA ASP A 230 -53.19 -23.23 -14.38
C ASP A 230 -53.61 -23.49 -15.84
N ASN A 231 -53.38 -24.67 -16.40
CA ASN A 231 -53.80 -24.98 -17.78
C ASN A 231 -55.31 -25.25 -17.94
N ASN A 232 -56.17 -24.88 -16.99
CA ASN A 232 -57.60 -25.17 -17.08
C ASN A 232 -58.53 -24.14 -16.42
N ALA A 233 -58.46 -22.88 -16.86
CA ALA A 233 -59.58 -21.92 -16.88
C ALA A 233 -59.08 -20.68 -17.66
N GLY A 234 -59.65 -20.22 -18.77
CA GLY A 234 -61.06 -20.21 -19.12
C GLY A 234 -61.74 -18.94 -18.62
N GLY A 235 -61.55 -17.81 -19.33
CA GLY A 235 -62.61 -16.81 -19.49
C GLY A 235 -62.47 -15.44 -18.81
N GLN A 236 -62.81 -14.43 -19.62
CA GLN A 236 -63.35 -13.08 -19.31
C GLN A 236 -62.34 -12.01 -18.82
N ALA A 237 -62.04 -10.93 -19.55
CA ALA A 237 -62.86 -9.87 -20.19
C ALA A 237 -63.15 -8.67 -19.25
N GLY A 238 -62.84 -7.46 -19.78
CA GLY A 238 -63.22 -6.14 -19.26
C GLY A 238 -62.31 -5.61 -18.15
N GLY A 239 -61.97 -4.34 -18.00
CA GLY A 239 -62.34 -3.06 -18.62
C GLY A 239 -61.41 -2.02 -17.95
N GLU A 240 -60.87 -1.05 -18.68
CA GLU A 240 -61.41 0.31 -18.84
C GLU A 240 -61.01 1.30 -17.72
N ALA A 241 -60.45 2.43 -18.19
CA ALA A 241 -60.58 3.80 -17.68
C ALA A 241 -59.89 4.26 -16.38
N ALA A 242 -58.88 5.13 -16.61
CA ALA A 242 -58.93 6.58 -16.35
C ALA A 242 -58.59 7.17 -14.96
N SER A 243 -57.70 8.18 -15.06
CA SER A 243 -57.71 9.49 -14.38
C SER A 243 -57.48 9.59 -12.86
N THR A 244 -56.44 10.34 -12.48
CA THR A 244 -56.50 11.70 -11.88
C THR A 244 -55.10 12.08 -11.33
N LEU A 245 -54.46 13.17 -11.78
CA LEU A 245 -54.60 14.57 -11.32
C LEU A 245 -54.15 14.78 -9.85
N ARG A 246 -52.94 15.33 -9.64
CA ARG A 246 -52.74 16.50 -8.76
C ARG A 246 -51.34 17.11 -8.90
N ALA A 247 -51.35 18.41 -9.20
CA ALA A 247 -50.25 19.34 -8.99
C ALA A 247 -50.08 19.64 -7.50
N ASP A 248 -48.87 20.01 -7.08
CA ASP A 248 -48.67 21.12 -6.13
C ASP A 248 -47.23 21.63 -6.23
N ALA A 249 -47.13 22.94 -6.44
CA ALA A 249 -45.93 23.75 -6.36
C ALA A 249 -45.85 24.41 -4.97
N PRO A 250 -44.63 24.79 -4.52
CA PRO A 250 -44.42 26.16 -4.07
C PRO A 250 -43.09 26.72 -4.64
N SER A 251 -43.13 27.84 -5.34
CA SER A 251 -42.98 29.21 -4.81
C SER A 251 -41.59 29.52 -4.24
N GLN A 252 -40.90 30.34 -5.02
CA GLN A 252 -39.61 30.99 -4.85
C GLN A 252 -39.40 31.66 -3.48
N ALA A 253 -38.17 31.58 -2.99
CA ALA A 253 -37.54 32.63 -2.22
C ALA A 253 -36.24 33.00 -2.94
N ASP A 254 -36.17 34.26 -3.36
CA ASP A 254 -35.05 34.88 -4.03
C ASP A 254 -33.87 35.05 -3.07
N ASP A 255 -32.70 34.50 -3.43
CA ASP A 255 -31.42 34.89 -2.84
C ASP A 255 -30.53 35.46 -3.95
N GLU A 256 -30.14 36.71 -3.71
CA GLU A 256 -29.42 37.62 -4.59
C GLU A 256 -27.98 37.13 -4.79
N GLN A 257 -27.74 36.50 -5.95
CA GLN A 257 -26.43 36.02 -6.36
C GLN A 257 -25.62 37.18 -7.00
N PRO A 258 -24.43 37.54 -6.48
CA PRO A 258 -23.62 38.59 -7.06
C PRO A 258 -23.08 38.15 -8.43
N ALA A 259 -23.22 39.06 -9.40
CA ALA A 259 -22.80 38.90 -10.79
C ALA A 259 -21.34 38.40 -10.89
N ALA A 260 -21.18 37.11 -11.20
CA ALA A 260 -19.92 36.54 -11.61
C ALA A 260 -19.53 37.16 -12.96
N ALA A 261 -18.31 37.68 -13.00
CA ALA A 261 -17.66 38.13 -14.22
C ALA A 261 -17.75 37.02 -15.27
N ALA A 262 -18.16 37.36 -16.49
CA ALA A 262 -18.21 36.47 -17.63
C ALA A 262 -16.82 35.82 -17.82
N GLU A 263 -16.68 34.57 -17.39
CA GLU A 263 -15.57 33.70 -17.75
C GLU A 263 -15.66 33.49 -19.25
N GLY A 264 -14.75 34.14 -19.99
CA GLY A 264 -14.67 33.97 -21.43
C GLY A 264 -14.45 32.51 -21.77
N ASP A 265 -15.23 32.00 -22.72
CA ASP A 265 -15.11 30.64 -23.24
C ASP A 265 -13.62 30.33 -23.47
N PRO A 266 -13.09 29.26 -22.84
CA PRO A 266 -11.70 28.88 -23.01
C PRO A 266 -11.47 28.61 -24.50
N SER A 267 -10.63 29.44 -25.11
CA SER A 267 -10.19 29.22 -26.49
C SER A 267 -9.74 27.76 -26.65
N PRO A 268 -10.10 27.06 -27.74
CA PRO A 268 -9.75 25.65 -27.95
C PRO A 268 -8.25 25.37 -27.81
N ALA A 269 -7.40 26.34 -28.13
CA ALA A 269 -5.94 26.26 -27.92
C ALA A 269 -5.54 26.18 -26.43
N GLY A 270 -6.33 26.76 -25.53
CA GLY A 270 -6.12 26.70 -24.08
C GLY A 270 -6.46 25.33 -23.50
N ALA A 271 -7.48 24.66 -24.04
CA ALA A 271 -7.88 23.31 -23.64
C ALA A 271 -6.79 22.28 -24.01
N GLU A 272 -6.22 22.37 -25.21
CA GLU A 272 -5.14 21.50 -25.67
C GLU A 272 -3.87 21.67 -24.81
N ALA A 273 -3.49 22.92 -24.51
CA ALA A 273 -2.35 23.19 -23.63
C ALA A 273 -2.57 22.72 -22.19
N ALA A 274 -3.81 22.76 -21.69
CA ALA A 274 -4.16 22.23 -20.38
C ALA A 274 -4.10 20.69 -20.36
N ALA A 275 -4.57 20.04 -21.42
CA ALA A 275 -4.48 18.59 -21.60
C ALA A 275 -3.03 18.11 -21.60
N ALA A 276 -2.15 18.75 -22.39
CA ALA A 276 -0.73 18.42 -22.46
C ALA A 276 -0.03 18.55 -21.10
N ARG A 277 -0.34 19.62 -20.33
CA ARG A 277 0.21 19.79 -18.97
C ARG A 277 -0.25 18.69 -18.02
N ARG A 278 -1.51 18.26 -18.12
CA ARG A 278 -2.04 17.19 -17.27
C ARG A 278 -1.40 15.84 -17.56
N ILE A 279 -1.18 15.52 -18.84
CA ILE A 279 -0.44 14.31 -19.25
C ILE A 279 0.99 14.35 -18.71
N ALA A 280 1.70 15.48 -18.90
CA ALA A 280 3.06 15.63 -18.39
C ALA A 280 3.17 15.43 -16.87
N GLN A 281 2.21 15.97 -16.11
CA GLN A 281 2.17 15.81 -14.64
C GLN A 281 2.02 14.32 -14.25
N VAL A 282 1.09 13.60 -14.87
CA VAL A 282 0.89 12.16 -14.59
C VAL A 282 2.16 11.35 -14.89
N LEU A 283 2.87 11.69 -15.96
CA LEU A 283 4.11 11.01 -16.34
C LEU A 283 5.30 11.38 -15.45
N GLU A 284 5.35 12.59 -14.91
CA GLU A 284 6.44 13.02 -14.00
C GLU A 284 6.37 12.32 -12.65
N ASP A 285 5.15 12.05 -12.16
CA ASP A 285 4.91 11.38 -10.88
C ASP A 285 5.03 9.83 -10.96
N LEU A 286 5.17 9.27 -12.17
CA LEU A 286 5.12 7.82 -12.41
C LEU A 286 6.45 7.11 -12.11
N ASP A 287 6.42 6.10 -11.24
CA ASP A 287 7.50 5.10 -11.13
C ASP A 287 7.24 3.93 -12.10
N GLU A 288 7.91 3.93 -13.26
CA GLU A 288 7.76 2.88 -14.28
C GLU A 288 8.25 1.47 -13.85
N SER A 289 8.76 1.33 -12.62
CA SER A 289 9.14 0.04 -12.04
C SER A 289 8.06 -0.58 -11.15
N ASP A 290 7.08 0.22 -10.70
CA ASP A 290 5.93 -0.28 -9.94
C ASP A 290 4.76 -0.59 -10.88
N LEU A 291 4.17 -1.78 -10.72
CA LEU A 291 3.05 -2.22 -11.56
C LEU A 291 1.76 -1.46 -11.23
N ASP A 292 1.57 -1.13 -9.96
CA ASP A 292 0.33 -0.51 -9.50
C ASP A 292 0.29 0.96 -9.94
N ASP A 293 1.41 1.68 -9.86
CA ASP A 293 1.54 3.06 -10.35
C ASP A 293 1.30 3.16 -11.87
N VAL A 294 1.85 2.23 -12.67
CA VAL A 294 1.63 2.21 -14.13
C VAL A 294 0.16 1.93 -14.47
N ARG A 295 -0.54 1.09 -13.69
CA ARG A 295 -1.98 0.84 -13.86
C ARG A 295 -2.82 2.08 -13.54
N GLU A 296 -2.51 2.75 -12.44
CA GLU A 296 -3.18 4.00 -12.04
C GLU A 296 -3.01 5.10 -13.09
N ALA A 297 -1.81 5.21 -13.69
CA ALA A 297 -1.56 6.15 -14.78
C ALA A 297 -2.39 5.84 -16.04
N VAL A 298 -2.50 4.56 -16.44
CA VAL A 298 -3.33 4.15 -17.59
C VAL A 298 -4.81 4.47 -17.33
N GLU A 299 -5.32 4.17 -16.14
CA GLU A 299 -6.71 4.47 -15.77
C GLU A 299 -6.97 5.98 -15.83
N THR A 300 -6.09 6.78 -15.22
CA THR A 300 -6.21 8.25 -15.21
C THR A 300 -6.19 8.84 -16.62
N LEU A 301 -5.30 8.37 -17.50
CA LEU A 301 -5.22 8.84 -18.88
C LEU A 301 -6.42 8.38 -19.71
N SER A 302 -6.96 7.18 -19.44
CA SER A 302 -8.15 6.65 -20.12
C SER A 302 -9.43 7.38 -19.70
N GLU A 303 -9.59 7.68 -18.42
CA GLU A 303 -10.68 8.55 -17.93
C GLU A 303 -10.57 9.94 -18.54
N PHE A 304 -9.38 10.52 -18.58
CA PHE A 304 -9.14 11.80 -19.23
C PHE A 304 -9.53 11.77 -20.71
N ARG A 305 -9.13 10.73 -21.44
CA ARG A 305 -9.54 10.49 -22.84
C ARG A 305 -11.07 10.45 -23.00
N ALA A 306 -11.77 9.79 -22.08
CA ALA A 306 -13.23 9.68 -22.12
C ALA A 306 -13.96 11.02 -21.86
N THR A 307 -13.31 11.98 -21.19
CA THR A 307 -13.88 13.31 -20.96
C THR A 307 -13.70 14.28 -22.12
N LEU A 308 -12.84 13.96 -23.09
CA LEU A 308 -12.60 14.81 -24.25
C LEU A 308 -13.74 14.69 -25.26
N PRO A 309 -14.12 15.79 -25.95
CA PRO A 309 -14.97 15.72 -27.12
C PRO A 309 -14.44 14.71 -28.15
N PRO A 310 -15.31 13.98 -28.88
CA PRO A 310 -14.88 12.93 -29.82
C PRO A 310 -14.02 13.47 -31.00
N ASP A 311 -14.06 14.78 -31.25
CA ASP A 311 -13.29 15.51 -32.24
C ASP A 311 -12.03 16.19 -31.68
N ALA A 312 -11.85 16.21 -30.35
CA ALA A 312 -10.68 16.79 -29.68
C ALA A 312 -9.52 15.78 -29.67
N ALA A 313 -8.71 15.80 -30.73
CA ALA A 313 -7.47 15.02 -30.78
C ALA A 313 -6.41 15.67 -29.88
N VAL A 314 -5.95 14.96 -28.84
CA VAL A 314 -4.74 15.33 -28.08
C VAL A 314 -3.56 14.56 -28.66
N PRO A 315 -2.62 15.23 -29.35
CA PRO A 315 -1.49 14.54 -29.98
C PRO A 315 -0.69 13.73 -28.97
N GLY A 316 -0.53 12.43 -29.23
CA GLY A 316 0.30 11.52 -28.43
C GLY A 316 -0.37 10.83 -27.25
N LEU A 317 -1.59 11.23 -26.83
CA LEU A 317 -2.29 10.59 -25.70
C LEU A 317 -2.48 9.08 -25.92
N ASP A 318 -2.99 8.70 -27.09
CA ASP A 318 -3.24 7.29 -27.43
C ASP A 318 -1.95 6.46 -27.48
N ALA A 319 -0.87 7.05 -28.00
CA ALA A 319 0.44 6.40 -28.07
C ALA A 319 1.03 6.17 -26.67
N GLU A 320 0.78 7.10 -25.74
CA GLU A 320 1.26 6.98 -24.36
C GLU A 320 0.47 5.94 -23.56
N ILE A 321 -0.86 5.89 -23.73
CA ILE A 321 -1.70 4.82 -23.15
C ILE A 321 -1.20 3.45 -23.63
N GLU A 322 -0.99 3.27 -24.95
CA GLU A 322 -0.50 2.02 -25.52
C GLU A 322 0.93 1.67 -25.02
N ARG A 323 1.80 2.67 -24.83
CA ARG A 323 3.13 2.48 -24.24
C ARG A 323 3.04 1.93 -22.81
N LEU A 324 2.18 2.51 -21.97
CA LEU A 324 2.01 2.10 -20.58
C LEU A 324 1.31 0.73 -20.46
N GLU A 325 0.34 0.42 -21.30
CA GLU A 325 -0.28 -0.92 -21.36
C GLU A 325 0.75 -2.02 -21.68
N ARG A 326 1.63 -1.79 -22.67
CA ARG A 326 2.76 -2.71 -22.93
C ARG A 326 3.68 -2.89 -21.73
N ARG A 327 3.86 -1.84 -20.92
CA ARG A 327 4.69 -1.89 -19.72
C ARG A 327 4.03 -2.72 -18.62
N ILE A 328 2.71 -2.63 -18.46
CA ILE A 328 1.93 -3.49 -17.55
C ILE A 328 2.13 -4.96 -17.91
N ASP A 329 2.08 -5.31 -19.19
CA ASP A 329 2.30 -6.69 -19.66
C ASP A 329 3.72 -7.17 -19.32
N GLU A 330 4.76 -6.36 -19.57
CA GLU A 330 6.15 -6.69 -19.26
C GLU A 330 6.37 -6.94 -17.75
N LEU A 331 5.85 -6.03 -16.90
CA LEU A 331 5.98 -6.12 -15.46
C LEU A 331 5.17 -7.31 -14.90
N THR A 332 4.01 -7.59 -15.48
CA THR A 332 3.18 -8.74 -15.12
C THR A 332 3.92 -10.04 -15.43
N LEU A 333 4.51 -10.17 -16.63
CA LEU A 333 5.31 -11.35 -17.00
C LEU A 333 6.52 -11.54 -16.07
N ARG A 334 7.21 -10.46 -15.69
CA ARG A 334 8.34 -10.54 -14.73
C ARG A 334 7.94 -11.01 -13.34
N LYS A 335 6.72 -10.76 -12.88
CA LYS A 335 6.24 -11.26 -11.57
C LYS A 335 6.01 -12.77 -11.56
N PHE A 336 5.84 -13.41 -12.73
CA PHE A 336 5.59 -14.85 -12.85
C PHE A 336 6.84 -15.70 -13.09
N LEU A 337 7.97 -15.08 -13.46
CA LEU A 337 9.27 -15.73 -13.62
C LEU A 337 10.08 -15.66 -12.32
#